data_AF-A0A194PNK5-F1
#
_entry.id   AF-A0A194PNK5-F1
#
_cell.length_a   1.000
_cell.length_b   1.000
_cell.length_c   1.000
_cell.angle_alpha   90.00
_cell.angle_beta   90.00
_cell.angle_gamma   90.00
#
_symmetry.space_group_name_H-M   'P 1'
#
loop_
_entity.id
_entity.type
_entity.pdbx_description
1 polymer ?
#
loop_
_entity_poly.entity_id
_entity_poly.type
_entity_poly.pdbx_seq_one_letter_code
_entity_poly.pdbx_strand_id
1 'polypeptide(L)'
;MSGTGKKEDEEDCSCYAESHSKKTCPPVHNVTHPLRYYEFTQEEIKALEECDKESFYHRCLPFSTLFATLTYAAIRNGYLSKNAHFGVAPKVMVSILFGHVVGRLSYMKSCDAKLRRLPGNSYLGNVMRKHHTASESAKR
;
A
#
# COMPACT_ATOMS: atom_id res chain seq x y z
N MET A 1 -27.14 -26.10 41.46
CA MET A 1 -25.88 -26.88 41.62
C MET A 1 -25.95 -28.10 40.71
N SER A 2 -25.21 -28.07 39.60
CA SER A 2 -24.90 -29.16 38.65
C SER A 2 -24.40 -28.44 37.40
N GLY A 3 -23.32 -28.80 36.72
CA GLY A 3 -22.71 -30.12 36.57
C GLY A 3 -22.31 -30.21 35.10
N THR A 4 -21.04 -30.51 34.87
CA THR A 4 -20.28 -30.55 33.60
C THR A 4 -20.89 -31.37 32.44
N GLY A 5 -20.71 -30.88 31.20
CA GLY A 5 -20.05 -31.62 30.10
C GLY A 5 -20.87 -32.16 28.91
N LYS A 6 -20.26 -32.03 27.69
CA LYS A 6 -20.56 -32.65 26.36
C LYS A 6 -21.72 -32.03 25.54
N LYS A 7 -21.71 -31.96 24.20
CA LYS A 7 -20.79 -32.24 23.06
C LYS A 7 -21.52 -31.77 21.78
N GLU A 8 -20.75 -31.33 20.77
CA GLU A 8 -20.89 -31.55 19.29
C GLU A 8 -22.26 -31.20 18.64
N ASP A 9 -22.41 -30.50 17.51
CA ASP A 9 -21.87 -30.66 16.14
C ASP A 9 -21.94 -29.29 15.43
N GLU A 10 -20.88 -28.75 14.80
CA GLU A 10 -20.43 -28.97 13.41
C GLU A 10 -21.38 -28.43 12.31
N GLU A 11 -21.13 -27.18 11.88
CA GLU A 11 -21.43 -26.56 10.56
C GLU A 11 -20.80 -25.14 10.65
N ASP A 12 -20.02 -24.58 9.74
CA ASP A 12 -19.70 -24.85 8.35
C ASP A 12 -18.39 -24.09 8.03
N CYS A 13 -17.56 -24.66 7.15
CA CYS A 13 -16.31 -24.06 6.71
C CYS A 13 -16.56 -22.92 5.70
N SER A 14 -15.94 -21.75 5.89
CA SER A 14 -15.66 -20.86 4.75
C SER A 14 -14.22 -20.34 4.77
N CYS A 15 -13.38 -21.04 4.01
CA CYS A 15 -12.18 -20.47 3.39
C CYS A 15 -12.57 -19.92 2.01
N TYR A 16 -12.10 -18.72 1.67
CA TYR A 16 -11.99 -18.23 0.28
C TYR A 16 -10.63 -17.50 0.22
N ALA A 17 -9.54 -18.01 -0.36
CA ALA A 17 -9.37 -19.12 -1.28
C ALA A 17 -7.99 -19.82 -1.10
N GLU A 18 -8.03 -21.16 -1.21
CA GLU A 18 -7.03 -22.08 -1.77
C GLU A 18 -5.55 -22.05 -1.30
N SER A 19 -5.22 -22.82 -0.25
CA SER A 19 -4.16 -23.85 -0.32
C SER A 19 -4.12 -24.69 0.96
N HIS A 20 -4.42 -25.98 0.80
CA HIS A 20 -4.37 -27.00 1.85
C HIS A 20 -2.92 -27.24 2.31
N SER A 21 -2.55 -26.74 3.50
CA SER A 21 -1.44 -27.33 4.25
C SER A 21 -1.71 -27.23 5.75
N LYS A 22 -1.94 -28.40 6.38
CA LYS A 22 -2.00 -28.59 7.83
C LYS A 22 -0.65 -28.19 8.45
N LYS A 23 -0.46 -26.93 8.85
CA LYS A 23 0.51 -26.53 9.89
C LYS A 23 -0.03 -25.31 10.65
N THR A 24 -0.40 -25.53 11.92
CA THR A 24 -0.50 -24.56 13.03
C THR A 24 -0.71 -23.10 12.66
N CYS A 25 -1.91 -22.57 12.92
CA CYS A 25 -2.13 -21.13 12.94
C CYS A 25 -1.17 -20.49 13.97
N PRO A 26 -0.41 -19.43 13.60
CA PRO A 26 0.39 -18.69 14.56
C PRO A 26 -0.54 -18.07 15.62
N PRO A 27 -0.08 -17.88 16.87
CA PRO A 27 -0.89 -17.21 17.88
C PRO A 27 -1.25 -15.80 17.38
N VAL A 28 -2.49 -15.38 17.61
CA VAL A 28 -2.95 -14.01 17.39
C VAL A 28 -2.12 -13.07 18.25
N HIS A 29 -1.01 -12.59 17.71
CA HIS A 29 -0.24 -11.53 18.32
C HIS A 29 -1.06 -10.26 18.12
N ASN A 30 -1.47 -9.63 19.22
CA ASN A 30 -2.13 -8.33 19.18
C ASN A 30 -1.09 -7.34 18.62
N VAL A 31 -1.16 -7.05 17.32
CA VAL A 31 -0.20 -6.17 16.64
C VAL A 31 -0.61 -4.74 16.96
N THR A 32 -0.36 -4.30 18.19
CA THR A 32 -0.38 -2.88 18.50
C THR A 32 0.77 -2.27 17.70
N HIS A 33 0.47 -1.71 16.53
CA HIS A 33 1.49 -1.17 15.65
C HIS A 33 2.30 -0.11 16.44
N PRO A 34 3.63 -0.22 16.53
CA PRO A 34 4.45 0.61 17.42
C PRO A 34 4.39 2.11 17.13
N LEU A 35 3.76 2.51 16.01
CA LEU A 35 3.51 3.91 15.65
C LEU A 35 2.12 4.43 16.00
N ARG A 36 1.23 3.64 16.63
CA ARG A 36 -0.16 4.06 16.89
C ARG A 36 -0.29 5.17 17.94
N TYR A 37 0.72 5.35 18.79
CA TYR A 37 0.81 6.40 19.81
C TYR A 37 2.08 7.25 19.67
N TYR A 38 2.75 7.17 18.52
CA TYR A 38 3.97 7.94 18.30
C TYR A 38 3.59 9.35 17.81
N GLU A 39 3.86 10.37 18.63
CA GLU A 39 3.77 11.76 18.19
C GLU A 39 5.03 12.10 17.38
N PHE A 40 4.82 12.35 16.09
CA PHE A 40 5.89 12.77 15.20
C PHE A 40 6.42 14.14 15.62
N THR A 41 7.74 14.28 15.61
CA THR A 41 8.40 15.58 15.76
C THR A 41 8.12 16.47 14.55
N GLN A 42 8.21 17.79 14.71
CA GLN A 42 7.97 18.75 13.62
C GLN A 42 8.87 18.51 12.39
N GLU A 43 10.11 18.06 12.63
CA GLU A 43 11.09 17.69 11.59
C GLU A 43 10.60 16.48 10.76
N GLU A 44 10.05 15.45 11.43
CA GLU A 44 9.53 14.24 10.78
C GLU A 44 8.25 14.53 9.99
N ILE A 45 7.35 15.35 10.55
CA ILE A 45 6.11 15.78 9.86
C ILE A 45 6.46 16.54 8.59
N LYS A 46 7.39 17.49 8.69
CA LYS A 46 7.81 18.31 7.54
C LYS A 46 8.43 17.45 6.43
N ALA A 47 9.26 16.47 6.79
CA ALA A 47 9.86 15.55 5.82
C ALA A 47 8.80 14.68 5.10
N LEU A 48 7.77 14.23 5.83
CA LEU A 48 6.65 13.48 5.26
C LEU A 48 5.81 14.35 4.29
N GLU A 49 5.52 15.60 4.67
CA GLU A 49 4.76 16.51 3.81
C GLU A 49 5.52 16.88 2.52
N GLU A 50 6.83 17.11 2.62
CA GLU A 50 7.68 17.41 1.46
C GLU A 50 7.70 16.23 0.48
N CYS A 51 7.78 15.01 1.02
CA CYS A 51 7.71 13.79 0.24
C CYS A 51 6.37 13.67 -0.52
N ASP A 52 5.26 13.98 0.14
CA ASP A 52 3.93 13.95 -0.48
C ASP A 52 3.78 14.97 -1.62
N LYS A 53 4.28 16.19 -1.41
CA LYS A 53 4.28 17.25 -2.44
C LYS A 53 5.15 16.85 -3.63
N GLU A 54 6.38 16.45 -3.38
CA GLU A 54 7.32 16.08 -4.47
C GLU A 54 6.80 14.87 -5.26
N SER A 55 6.21 13.87 -4.60
CA SER A 55 5.58 12.73 -5.25
C SER A 55 4.48 13.16 -6.21
N PHE A 56 3.61 14.08 -5.77
CA PHE A 56 2.49 14.54 -6.55
C PHE A 56 2.97 15.22 -7.83
N TYR A 57 3.85 16.21 -7.70
CA TYR A 57 4.29 17.03 -8.82
C TYR A 57 5.21 16.27 -9.80
N HIS A 58 6.21 15.54 -9.30
CA HIS A 58 7.24 14.96 -10.18
C HIS A 58 6.87 13.60 -10.77
N ARG A 59 5.93 12.86 -10.19
CA ARG A 59 5.64 11.47 -10.60
C ARG A 59 4.17 11.19 -10.80
N CYS A 60 3.29 11.55 -9.87
CA CYS A 60 1.86 11.25 -10.03
C CYS A 60 1.27 11.98 -11.23
N LEU A 61 1.54 13.28 -11.39
CA LEU A 61 1.06 14.04 -12.55
C LEU A 61 1.50 13.44 -13.89
N PRO A 62 2.82 13.20 -14.16
CA PRO A 62 3.24 12.63 -15.44
C PRO A 62 2.78 11.18 -15.64
N PHE A 63 2.71 10.35 -14.58
CA PHE A 63 2.18 8.99 -14.74
C PHE A 63 0.68 9.02 -15.05
N SER A 64 -0.11 9.79 -14.32
CA SER A 64 -1.56 9.90 -14.56
C SER A 64 -1.86 10.43 -15.96
N THR A 65 -1.14 11.45 -16.44
CA THR A 65 -1.32 11.96 -17.82
C THR A 65 -0.86 10.95 -18.86
N LEU A 66 0.24 10.22 -18.63
CA LEU A 66 0.69 9.15 -19.51
C LEU A 66 -0.34 8.03 -19.62
N PHE A 67 -0.85 7.52 -18.49
CA PHE A 67 -1.87 6.47 -18.48
C PHE A 67 -3.20 6.95 -19.11
N ALA A 68 -3.60 8.20 -18.85
CA ALA A 68 -4.78 8.79 -19.46
C ALA A 68 -4.66 8.90 -20.98
N THR A 69 -3.53 9.43 -21.47
CA THR A 69 -3.28 9.60 -22.91
C THR A 69 -3.17 8.26 -23.63
N LEU A 70 -2.49 7.28 -23.02
CA LEU A 70 -2.40 5.91 -23.54
C LEU A 70 -3.78 5.26 -23.64
N THR A 71 -4.59 5.38 -22.59
CA THR A 71 -5.95 4.83 -22.56
C THR A 71 -6.85 5.53 -23.58
N TYR A 72 -6.73 6.85 -23.72
CA TYR A 72 -7.45 7.62 -24.71
C TYR A 72 -7.09 7.20 -26.15
N ALA A 73 -5.80 7.04 -26.44
CA ALA A 73 -5.32 6.56 -27.74
C ALA A 73 -5.82 5.14 -28.04
N ALA A 74 -5.78 4.23 -27.07
CA ALA A 74 -6.28 2.86 -27.22
C ALA A 74 -7.80 2.81 -27.50
N ILE A 75 -8.58 3.71 -26.87
CA ILE A 75 -10.02 3.84 -27.12
C ILE A 75 -10.31 4.49 -28.49
N ARG A 76 -9.40 5.33 -28.99
CA ARG A 76 -9.51 5.92 -30.34
C ARG A 76 -9.17 4.91 -31.43
N ASN A 77 -8.20 4.03 -31.18
CA ASN A 77 -7.80 2.97 -32.11
C ASN A 77 -8.72 1.73 -32.09
N GLY A 78 -9.80 1.74 -31.28
CA GLY A 78 -10.78 0.66 -31.25
C GLY A 78 -10.39 -0.55 -30.39
N TYR A 79 -9.24 -0.53 -29.72
CA TYR A 79 -8.84 -1.60 -28.79
C TYR A 79 -9.72 -1.67 -27.54
N LEU A 80 -10.30 -0.55 -27.11
CA LEU A 80 -11.22 -0.49 -25.98
C LEU A 80 -12.57 0.11 -26.40
N SER A 81 -13.66 -0.64 -26.21
CA SER A 81 -15.02 -0.21 -26.55
C SER A 81 -15.44 1.05 -25.78
N LYS A 82 -16.08 2.00 -26.47
CA LYS A 82 -16.68 3.18 -25.83
C LYS A 82 -18.05 2.78 -25.27
N ASN A 83 -18.31 3.02 -23.98
CA ASN A 83 -19.64 2.73 -23.42
C ASN A 83 -20.67 3.71 -24.01
N ALA A 84 -21.81 3.21 -24.47
CA ALA A 84 -22.84 4.03 -25.13
C ALA A 84 -23.40 5.16 -24.24
N HIS A 85 -23.49 4.94 -22.93
CA HIS A 85 -24.02 5.94 -21.97
C HIS A 85 -22.95 6.85 -21.34
N PHE A 86 -21.74 6.35 -21.10
CA PHE A 86 -20.69 7.06 -20.34
C PHE A 86 -19.46 7.44 -21.20
N GLY A 87 -19.46 7.09 -22.48
CA GLY A 87 -18.39 7.39 -23.41
C GLY A 87 -17.03 6.82 -22.97
N VAL A 88 -16.01 7.68 -23.00
CA VAL A 88 -14.60 7.38 -22.73
C VAL A 88 -14.23 7.60 -21.25
N ALA A 89 -15.05 8.38 -20.53
CA ALA A 89 -14.75 8.90 -19.21
C ALA A 89 -14.43 7.84 -18.14
N PRO A 90 -15.23 6.76 -17.94
CA PRO A 90 -14.99 5.82 -16.83
C PRO A 90 -13.67 5.07 -17.00
N LYS A 91 -13.28 4.72 -18.23
CA LYS A 91 -12.02 4.01 -18.50
C LYS A 91 -10.80 4.89 -18.27
N VAL A 92 -10.87 6.15 -18.70
CA VAL A 92 -9.78 7.11 -18.49
C VAL A 92 -9.63 7.43 -17.00
N MET A 93 -10.72 7.61 -16.26
CA MET A 93 -10.65 7.85 -14.81
C MET A 93 -9.96 6.70 -14.06
N VAL A 94 -10.29 5.45 -14.37
CA VAL A 94 -9.61 4.29 -13.78
C VAL A 94 -8.12 4.30 -14.11
N SER A 95 -7.74 4.64 -15.35
CA SER A 95 -6.33 4.74 -15.73
C SER A 95 -5.57 5.84 -14.97
N ILE A 96 -6.24 6.98 -14.69
CA ILE A 96 -5.66 8.10 -13.93
C ILE A 96 -5.42 7.68 -12.48
N LEU A 97 -6.41 7.02 -11.85
CA LEU A 97 -6.30 6.50 -10.49
C LEU A 97 -5.19 5.44 -10.40
N PHE A 98 -5.14 4.53 -11.37
CA PHE A 98 -4.06 3.55 -11.45
C PHE A 98 -2.69 4.22 -11.58
N GLY A 99 -2.55 5.20 -12.47
CA GLY A 99 -1.33 6.00 -12.61
C GLY A 99 -0.94 6.74 -11.34
N HIS A 100 -1.91 7.22 -10.57
CA HIS A 100 -1.66 7.88 -9.28
C HIS A 100 -1.11 6.91 -8.23
N VAL A 101 -1.70 5.71 -8.12
CA VAL A 101 -1.24 4.67 -7.19
C VAL A 101 0.17 4.20 -7.56
N VAL A 102 0.42 3.95 -8.85
CA VAL A 102 1.77 3.59 -9.34
C VAL A 102 2.78 4.70 -9.08
N GLY A 103 2.38 5.96 -9.29
CA GLY A 103 3.22 7.13 -9.01
C GLY A 103 3.62 7.24 -7.54
N ARG A 104 2.66 7.06 -6.63
CA ARG A 104 2.88 7.02 -5.17
C ARG A 104 3.85 5.89 -4.80
N LEU A 105 3.58 4.65 -5.25
CA LEU A 105 4.41 3.48 -4.92
C LEU A 105 5.85 3.62 -5.41
N SER A 106 6.04 4.17 -6.62
CA SER A 106 7.36 4.43 -7.18
C SER A 106 8.17 5.41 -6.32
N TYR A 107 7.51 6.42 -5.74
CA TYR A 107 8.19 7.43 -4.93
C TYR A 107 8.48 6.98 -3.49
N MET A 108 7.74 6.01 -2.94
CA MET A 108 7.94 5.53 -1.57
C MET A 108 9.40 5.14 -1.27
N LYS A 109 10.11 4.55 -2.23
CA LYS A 109 11.53 4.18 -2.04
C LYS A 109 12.47 5.38 -1.95
N SER A 110 12.22 6.42 -2.75
CA SER A 110 13.01 7.66 -2.69
C SER A 110 12.71 8.44 -1.41
N CYS A 111 11.45 8.44 -0.98
CA CYS A 111 11.00 9.03 0.27
C CYS A 111 11.66 8.37 1.49
N ASP A 112 11.66 7.03 1.53
CA ASP A 112 12.31 6.23 2.56
C ASP A 112 13.82 6.51 2.65
N ALA A 113 14.50 6.66 1.50
CA ALA A 113 15.89 7.08 1.48
C ALA A 113 16.13 8.49 2.06
N LYS A 114 15.21 9.44 1.83
CA LYS A 114 15.27 10.78 2.45
C LYS A 114 14.99 10.71 3.95
N LEU A 115 13.98 9.93 4.37
CA LEU A 115 13.61 9.78 5.78
C LEU A 115 14.73 9.15 6.62
N ARG A 116 15.49 8.21 6.03
CA ARG A 116 16.69 7.65 6.66
C ARG A 116 17.85 8.63 6.84
N ARG A 117 17.85 9.76 6.14
CA ARG A 117 18.90 10.79 6.27
C ARG A 117 18.58 11.82 7.35
N LEU A 118 17.41 11.76 7.98
CA LEU A 118 17.10 12.65 9.09
C LEU A 118 18.08 12.44 10.26
N PRO A 119 18.40 13.53 10.99
CA PRO A 119 19.38 13.51 12.08
C PRO A 119 18.96 12.55 13.22
N GLY A 120 19.95 12.00 13.91
CA GLY A 120 19.85 10.83 14.80
C GLY A 120 18.99 10.99 16.06
N ASN A 121 18.48 12.19 16.30
CA ASN A 121 17.51 12.53 17.34
C ASN A 121 16.07 12.10 16.99
N SER A 122 15.79 11.70 15.75
CA SER A 122 14.48 11.21 15.30
C SER A 122 14.36 9.68 15.47
N TYR A 123 13.31 9.21 16.15
CA TYR A 123 13.04 7.78 16.33
C TYR A 123 12.61 7.15 14.99
N LEU A 124 11.87 7.89 14.15
CA LEU A 124 11.40 7.41 12.85
C LEU A 124 12.56 7.04 11.92
N GLY A 125 13.58 7.89 11.81
CA GLY A 125 14.74 7.64 10.97
C GLY A 125 15.49 6.36 11.38
N ASN A 126 15.60 6.11 12.70
CA ASN A 126 16.23 4.89 13.23
C ASN A 126 15.43 3.64 12.88
N VAL A 127 14.10 3.68 13.04
CA VAL A 127 13.22 2.55 12.69
C VAL A 127 13.32 2.25 11.18
N MET A 128 13.28 3.27 10.33
CA MET A 128 13.38 3.07 8.88
C MET A 128 14.74 2.50 8.45
N ARG A 129 15.85 2.90 9.10
CA ARG A 129 17.18 2.31 8.87
C ARG A 129 17.20 0.82 9.23
N LYS A 130 16.65 0.43 10.38
CA LYS A 130 16.57 -0.99 10.81
C LYS A 130 15.78 -1.85 9.82
N HIS A 131 14.65 -1.36 9.31
CA HIS A 131 13.85 -2.10 8.34
C HIS A 131 14.56 -2.27 7.00
N HIS A 132 15.36 -1.29 6.55
CA HIS A 132 16.16 -1.43 5.32
C HIS A 132 17.15 -2.59 5.42
N THR A 133 17.90 -2.62 6.52
CA THR A 133 18.95 -3.60 6.72
C THR A 133 18.34 -5.00 6.80
N ALA A 134 17.15 -5.13 7.40
CA ALA A 134 16.40 -6.38 7.42
C ALA A 134 15.89 -6.79 6.02
N SER A 135 15.33 -5.86 5.23
CA SER A 135 14.85 -6.15 3.88
C SER A 135 15.97 -6.51 2.90
N GLU A 136 17.14 -5.88 3.05
CA GLU A 136 18.33 -6.20 2.24
C GLU A 136 18.88 -7.58 2.61
N SER A 137 18.88 -7.94 3.90
CA SER A 137 19.35 -9.25 4.37
C SER A 137 18.45 -10.40 3.90
N ALA A 138 17.15 -10.17 3.70
CA ALA A 138 16.22 -11.17 3.19
C ALA A 138 16.30 -11.39 1.66
N LYS A 139 16.97 -10.48 0.94
CA LYS A 139 17.16 -10.57 -0.51
C LYS A 139 18.48 -11.25 -0.89
N ARG A 140 19.38 -11.41 0.08
CA ARG A 140 20.70 -12.03 -0.07
C ARG A 140 20.63 -13.51 0.29
#